data_AF-A0A834LIW7-F1
#
_entry.id   AF-A0A834LIW7-F1
#
_cell.length_a   1.000
_cell.length_b   1.000
_cell.length_c   1.000
_cell.angle_alpha   90.00
_cell.angle_beta   90.00
_cell.angle_gamma   90.00
#
_symmetry.space_group_name_H-M   'P 1'
#
loop_
_entity.id
_entity.type
_entity.pdbx_description
1 polymer ?
#
loop_
_entity_poly.entity_id
_entity_poly.type
_entity_poly.pdbx_seq_one_letter_code
_entity_poly.pdbx_strand_id
1 'polypeptide(L)'
;MKTRREDSENRGDIQELVVRGMNPAAGSDVGPATGGERMGNNNNRRNNGHLIVLHVPVLGIIVFLTVYMLLLRTFQQPRDPIFLLSPGHHPYQYKFTTQKGTDFYVKSGRFEQAYPPDSPQRAKLEAQVETNYVSTCAHLCKIEVLGFREGHYSKMPYCALLKRYMAVG
;
A
#
# COMPACT_ATOMS: atom_id res chain seq x y z
N MET A 1 9.98 -15.06 -61.19
CA MET A 1 9.61 -16.14 -60.24
C MET A 1 9.60 -15.55 -58.83
N LYS A 2 8.60 -15.69 -57.94
CA LYS A 2 7.31 -16.45 -57.95
C LYS A 2 7.53 -17.98 -58.05
N THR A 3 7.12 -18.85 -57.10
CA THR A 3 6.06 -18.77 -56.07
C THR A 3 6.19 -19.86 -54.97
N ARG A 4 5.71 -19.59 -53.73
CA ARG A 4 5.08 -20.55 -52.75
C ARG A 4 5.92 -21.79 -52.29
N ARG A 5 5.54 -22.61 -51.29
CA ARG A 5 4.34 -22.69 -50.41
C ARG A 5 4.70 -23.22 -48.99
N GLU A 6 3.88 -23.06 -47.95
CA GLU A 6 3.49 -21.80 -47.30
C GLU A 6 4.26 -21.61 -45.95
N ASP A 7 4.16 -22.39 -44.86
CA ASP A 7 3.09 -23.22 -44.26
C ASP A 7 3.39 -23.49 -42.75
N SER A 8 2.50 -23.11 -41.81
CA SER A 8 2.45 -23.50 -40.36
C SER A 8 1.25 -22.89 -39.61
N GLU A 9 0.09 -22.89 -40.26
CA GLU A 9 -1.18 -22.42 -39.68
C GLU A 9 -1.79 -23.48 -38.75
N ASN A 10 -1.43 -23.47 -37.46
CA ASN A 10 -2.29 -24.02 -36.40
C ASN A 10 -1.89 -23.52 -34.99
N ARG A 11 -2.71 -22.64 -34.40
CA ARG A 11 -2.91 -22.62 -32.95
C ARG A 11 -4.34 -22.20 -32.61
N GLY A 12 -5.25 -23.16 -32.80
CA GLY A 12 -6.69 -22.97 -32.89
C GLY A 12 -7.44 -22.20 -31.80
N ASP A 13 -8.67 -21.86 -32.18
CA ASP A 13 -9.67 -21.14 -31.40
C ASP A 13 -9.99 -21.79 -30.05
N ILE A 14 -10.15 -20.94 -29.03
CA ILE A 14 -11.10 -21.16 -27.94
C ILE A 14 -11.87 -19.85 -27.74
N GLN A 15 -13.16 -19.88 -28.09
CA GLN A 15 -14.17 -18.94 -27.60
C GLN A 15 -14.43 -19.29 -26.11
N GLU A 16 -14.85 -18.40 -25.21
CA GLU A 16 -15.81 -17.31 -25.38
C GLU A 16 -15.78 -16.36 -24.15
N LEU A 17 -16.86 -15.61 -23.95
CA LEU A 17 -17.41 -15.14 -22.67
C LEU A 17 -17.07 -13.72 -22.15
N VAL A 18 -17.84 -12.76 -22.69
CA VAL A 18 -18.46 -11.61 -21.99
C VAL A 18 -17.53 -10.57 -21.34
N VAL A 19 -17.37 -9.46 -22.05
CA VAL A 19 -17.57 -8.13 -21.46
C VAL A 19 -18.81 -7.50 -22.12
N ARG A 20 -19.94 -7.47 -21.39
CA ARG A 20 -21.16 -6.78 -21.83
C ARG A 20 -20.91 -5.27 -21.79
N GLY A 21 -20.84 -4.63 -22.96
CA GLY A 21 -20.54 -3.20 -23.12
C GLY A 21 -21.44 -2.44 -24.10
N MET A 22 -22.62 -2.97 -24.43
CA MET A 22 -23.59 -2.29 -25.29
C MET A 22 -24.58 -1.47 -24.47
N ASN A 23 -24.66 -0.18 -24.75
CA ASN A 23 -25.87 0.63 -24.57
C ASN A 23 -25.94 1.61 -25.76
N PRO A 24 -26.79 1.35 -26.78
CA PRO A 24 -27.06 2.37 -27.78
C PRO A 24 -27.86 3.51 -27.14
N ALA A 25 -27.64 4.73 -27.60
CA ALA A 25 -28.50 5.85 -27.21
C ALA A 25 -29.91 5.63 -27.79
N ALA A 26 -30.89 5.39 -26.91
CA ALA A 26 -32.29 5.26 -27.32
C ALA A 26 -32.82 6.60 -27.85
N GLY A 27 -33.55 6.54 -28.97
CA GLY A 27 -34.17 7.71 -29.59
C GLY A 27 -35.38 8.23 -28.81
N SER A 28 -35.80 9.45 -29.15
CA SER A 28 -36.91 10.14 -28.47
C SER A 28 -38.28 9.68 -28.95
N ASP A 29 -38.96 8.84 -28.18
CA ASP A 29 -40.40 8.57 -28.37
C ASP A 29 -41.25 9.54 -27.54
N VAL A 30 -41.83 10.54 -28.21
CA VAL A 30 -42.77 11.51 -27.61
C VAL A 30 -44.21 11.08 -27.88
N GLY A 31 -44.76 10.27 -26.97
CA GLY A 31 -46.18 9.86 -26.99
C GLY A 31 -47.03 10.64 -25.97
N PRO A 32 -48.29 11.00 -26.28
CA PRO A 32 -49.14 11.78 -25.38
C PRO A 32 -49.69 10.94 -24.22
N ALA A 33 -49.38 11.33 -22.98
CA ALA A 33 -49.91 10.69 -21.79
C ALA A 33 -51.36 11.12 -21.50
N THR A 34 -52.33 10.29 -21.86
CA THR A 34 -53.75 10.44 -21.47
C THR A 34 -53.97 9.99 -20.02
N GLY A 35 -53.39 10.73 -19.08
CA GLY A 35 -53.49 10.48 -17.64
C GLY A 35 -54.88 10.78 -17.08
N GLY A 36 -55.74 9.77 -17.01
CA GLY A 36 -57.06 9.89 -16.38
C GLY A 36 -56.98 9.90 -14.85
N GLU A 37 -57.40 11.00 -14.22
CA GLU A 37 -57.44 11.12 -12.76
C GLU A 37 -58.50 10.20 -12.14
N ARG A 38 -58.09 9.31 -11.22
CA ARG A 38 -59.00 8.65 -10.27
C ARG A 38 -58.46 8.67 -8.85
N MET A 39 -59.11 9.50 -8.03
CA MET A 39 -58.87 9.67 -6.60
C MET A 39 -59.09 8.34 -5.85
N GLY A 40 -58.01 7.73 -5.35
CA GLY A 40 -58.04 6.46 -4.59
C GLY A 40 -57.66 6.67 -3.12
N ASN A 41 -58.60 7.14 -2.29
CA ASN A 41 -58.38 7.35 -0.85
C ASN A 41 -58.12 6.02 -0.12
N ASN A 42 -56.94 5.87 0.49
CA ASN A 42 -56.64 4.77 1.42
C ASN A 42 -55.90 5.28 2.66
N ASN A 43 -56.68 5.72 3.65
CA ASN A 43 -56.18 6.12 4.97
C ASN A 43 -55.67 4.91 5.76
N ASN A 44 -54.36 4.67 5.80
CA ASN A 44 -53.75 3.72 6.73
C ASN A 44 -52.60 4.34 7.56
N ARG A 45 -52.95 5.35 8.36
CA ARG A 45 -52.25 5.68 9.61
C ARG A 45 -52.85 4.79 10.71
N ARG A 46 -52.11 4.18 11.63
CA ARG A 46 -50.66 4.05 11.94
C ARG A 46 -50.53 2.79 12.80
N ASN A 47 -49.32 2.23 12.95
CA ASN A 47 -48.82 1.61 14.20
C ASN A 47 -47.43 0.98 13.98
N ASN A 48 -46.38 1.82 13.98
CA ASN A 48 -44.98 1.37 14.03
C ASN A 48 -44.11 2.47 14.66
N GLY A 49 -44.34 2.75 15.95
CA GLY A 49 -43.58 3.75 16.72
C GLY A 49 -42.18 3.30 17.16
N HIS A 50 -41.71 2.14 16.70
CA HIS A 50 -40.56 1.42 17.24
C HIS A 50 -39.32 1.48 16.33
N LEU A 51 -38.92 2.69 15.91
CA LEU A 51 -37.70 2.89 15.11
C LEU A 51 -36.85 4.11 15.51
N ILE A 52 -37.42 5.09 16.23
CA ILE A 52 -36.75 6.35 16.55
C ILE A 52 -35.81 6.21 17.77
N VAL A 53 -36.17 5.36 18.75
CA VAL A 53 -35.38 5.19 20.00
C VAL A 53 -34.06 4.44 19.77
N LEU A 54 -34.00 3.52 18.79
CA LEU A 54 -32.81 2.69 18.52
C LEU A 54 -31.69 3.44 17.79
N HIS A 55 -32.00 4.51 17.05
CA HIS A 55 -31.01 5.23 16.24
C HIS A 55 -29.94 5.97 17.06
N VAL A 56 -30.30 6.48 18.24
CA VAL A 56 -29.38 7.27 19.09
C VAL A 56 -28.24 6.43 19.70
N PRO A 57 -28.51 5.32 20.43
CA PRO A 57 -27.44 4.54 21.07
C PRO A 57 -26.51 3.85 20.06
N VAL A 58 -27.03 3.35 18.93
CA VAL A 58 -26.22 2.65 17.92
C VAL A 58 -25.20 3.59 17.28
N LEU A 59 -25.60 4.82 16.92
CA LEU A 59 -24.67 5.83 16.41
C LEU A 59 -23.64 6.25 17.47
N GLY A 60 -24.05 6.38 18.74
CA GLY A 60 -23.13 6.66 19.86
C GLY A 60 -22.05 5.57 20.03
N ILE A 61 -22.43 4.29 19.95
CA ILE A 61 -21.50 3.16 20.02
C ILE A 61 -20.52 3.16 18.83
N ILE A 62 -21.00 3.44 17.62
CA ILE A 62 -20.14 3.52 16.41
C ILE A 62 -19.12 4.67 16.53
N VAL A 63 -19.54 5.85 16.97
CA VAL A 63 -18.64 6.98 17.20
C VAL A 63 -17.62 6.67 18.31
N PHE A 64 -18.07 6.10 19.42
CA PHE A 64 -17.18 5.68 20.51
C PHE A 64 -16.14 4.66 20.04
N LEU A 65 -16.55 3.61 19.32
CA LEU A 65 -15.64 2.61 18.74
C LEU A 65 -14.65 3.24 17.75
N THR A 66 -15.09 4.21 16.94
CA THR A 66 -14.23 4.91 15.98
C THR A 66 -13.15 5.74 16.70
N VAL A 67 -13.53 6.53 17.70
CA VAL A 67 -12.59 7.31 18.52
C VAL A 67 -11.67 6.41 19.34
N TYR A 68 -12.21 5.35 19.95
CA TYR A 68 -11.44 4.38 20.73
C TYR A 68 -10.41 3.64 19.88
N MET A 69 -10.78 3.18 18.67
CA MET A 69 -9.84 2.60 17.70
C MET A 69 -8.77 3.60 17.24
N LEU A 70 -9.11 4.88 17.12
CA LEU A 70 -8.13 5.94 16.82
C LEU A 70 -7.14 6.12 17.97
N LEU A 71 -7.63 6.19 19.22
CA LEU A 71 -6.81 6.30 20.42
C LEU A 71 -5.88 5.08 20.57
N LEU A 72 -6.38 3.86 20.38
CA LEU A 72 -5.54 2.64 20.41
C LEU A 72 -4.40 2.69 19.38
N ARG A 73 -4.64 3.26 18.18
CA ARG A 73 -3.57 3.50 17.20
C ARG A 73 -2.56 4.55 17.67
N THR A 74 -3.00 5.61 18.37
CA THR A 74 -2.07 6.58 18.96
C THR A 74 -1.23 6.03 20.12
N PHE A 75 -1.72 5.03 20.86
CA PHE A 75 -0.89 4.31 21.85
C PHE A 75 0.19 3.41 21.21
N GLN A 76 0.15 3.20 19.90
CA GLN A 76 1.20 2.51 19.13
C GLN A 76 2.21 3.47 18.47
N GLN A 77 2.31 4.72 18.95
CA GLN A 77 3.48 5.58 18.67
C GLN A 77 4.76 4.77 18.96
N PRO A 78 5.64 4.53 17.96
CA PRO A 78 6.74 3.58 18.13
C PRO A 78 7.69 3.97 19.26
N ARG A 79 8.22 2.97 19.97
CA ARG A 79 9.44 3.16 20.77
C ARG A 79 10.55 3.53 19.80
N ASP A 80 11.17 4.69 20.00
CA ASP A 80 12.27 5.20 19.18
C ASP A 80 13.27 4.07 18.81
N PRO A 81 13.45 3.76 17.52
CA PRO A 81 14.40 2.72 17.11
C PRO A 81 15.82 3.14 17.51
N ILE A 82 16.65 2.17 17.92
CA ILE A 82 18.00 2.46 18.44
C ILE A 82 18.89 3.11 17.37
N PHE A 83 18.65 2.78 16.09
CA PHE A 83 19.36 3.28 14.92
C PHE A 83 18.41 3.62 13.76
N LEU A 84 18.81 4.55 12.90
CA LEU A 84 18.23 4.85 11.58
C LEU A 84 19.26 4.60 10.48
N LEU A 85 18.81 4.26 9.27
CA LEU A 85 19.65 4.09 8.07
C LEU A 85 19.81 5.39 7.26
N SER A 86 19.07 6.45 7.61
CA SER A 86 19.01 7.71 6.85
C SER A 86 19.02 8.91 7.80
N PRO A 87 19.80 9.98 7.53
CA PRO A 87 19.90 11.18 8.37
C PRO A 87 18.70 12.13 8.16
N GLY A 88 17.48 11.59 8.22
CA GLY A 88 16.24 12.33 7.91
C GLY A 88 15.47 12.86 9.12
N HIS A 89 15.80 12.44 10.34
CA HIS A 89 15.00 12.74 11.54
C HIS A 89 15.90 13.09 12.73
N HIS A 90 15.81 14.32 13.24
CA HIS A 90 16.32 14.62 14.58
C HIS A 90 15.53 13.75 15.58
N PRO A 91 16.16 13.04 16.52
CA PRO A 91 17.45 13.33 17.15
C PRO A 91 18.67 12.53 16.65
N TYR A 92 18.59 11.80 15.54
CA TYR A 92 19.61 10.84 15.12
C TYR A 92 20.80 11.52 14.41
N GLN A 93 21.72 12.08 15.20
CA GLN A 93 22.86 12.88 14.69
C GLN A 93 24.18 12.10 14.62
N TYR A 94 24.38 11.09 15.46
CA TYR A 94 25.67 10.41 15.56
C TYR A 94 25.79 9.32 14.50
N LYS A 95 26.62 9.58 13.48
CA LYS A 95 26.93 8.63 12.41
C LYS A 95 27.93 7.57 12.88
N PHE A 96 27.60 6.31 12.65
CA PHE A 96 28.48 5.15 12.77
C PHE A 96 28.45 4.35 11.48
N THR A 97 29.44 3.49 11.28
CA THR A 97 29.56 2.63 10.10
C THR A 97 29.81 1.19 10.57
N THR A 98 29.11 0.20 10.01
CA THR A 98 29.32 -1.23 10.34
C THR A 98 30.59 -1.78 9.71
N GLN A 99 31.00 -2.98 10.10
CA GLN A 99 32.14 -3.69 9.49
C GLN A 99 32.00 -3.90 7.98
N LYS A 100 30.78 -4.03 7.43
CA LYS A 100 30.55 -4.08 5.96
C LYS A 100 30.35 -2.71 5.29
N GLY A 101 30.65 -1.61 5.99
CA GLY A 101 30.57 -0.27 5.43
C GLY A 101 29.16 0.34 5.38
N THR A 102 28.17 -0.25 6.06
CA THR A 102 26.82 0.35 6.14
C THR A 102 26.82 1.50 7.14
N ASP A 103 26.48 2.69 6.67
CA ASP A 103 26.28 3.86 7.54
C ASP A 103 24.93 3.79 8.27
N PHE A 104 24.95 4.10 9.57
CA PHE A 104 23.77 4.19 10.43
C PHE A 104 23.89 5.34 11.45
N TYR A 105 22.75 5.81 11.94
CA TYR A 105 22.64 7.01 12.77
C TYR A 105 21.96 6.68 14.10
N VAL A 106 22.53 7.11 15.22
CA VAL A 106 22.00 6.84 16.58
C VAL A 106 21.68 8.14 17.34
N LYS A 107 20.78 8.01 18.32
CA LYS A 107 20.21 9.13 19.11
C LYS A 107 21.14 9.70 20.19
N SER A 108 22.19 8.97 20.59
CA SER A 108 22.97 9.28 21.80
C SER A 108 24.48 9.12 21.59
N GLY A 109 25.26 10.12 22.02
CA GLY A 109 26.72 10.05 22.06
C GLY A 109 27.27 9.04 23.09
N ARG A 110 26.43 8.51 23.99
CA ARG A 110 26.81 7.37 24.86
C ARG A 110 26.69 6.00 24.18
N PHE A 111 26.42 5.96 22.88
CA PHE A 111 26.27 4.70 22.14
C PHE A 111 27.53 3.81 22.22
N GLU A 112 28.73 4.38 22.10
CA GLU A 112 29.99 3.63 22.26
C GLU A 112 30.21 3.11 23.70
N GLN A 113 29.68 3.82 24.71
CA GLN A 113 29.77 3.40 26.10
C GLN A 113 28.79 2.24 26.43
N ALA A 114 27.67 2.18 25.72
CA ALA A 114 26.67 1.12 25.87
C ALA A 114 26.90 -0.08 24.93
N TYR A 115 27.52 0.16 23.77
CA TYR A 115 27.84 -0.81 22.72
C TYR A 115 29.28 -0.57 22.24
N PRO A 116 30.29 -0.87 23.08
CA PRO A 116 31.68 -0.72 22.69
C PRO A 116 32.04 -1.62 21.50
N PRO A 117 33.08 -1.28 20.74
CA PRO A 117 33.64 -2.18 19.73
C PRO A 117 33.95 -3.55 20.35
N ASP A 118 33.95 -4.58 19.49
CA ASP A 118 34.20 -5.99 19.84
C ASP A 118 33.20 -6.65 20.82
N SER A 119 32.22 -5.90 21.37
CA SER A 119 31.18 -6.49 22.21
C SER A 119 30.17 -7.33 21.38
N PRO A 120 29.71 -8.49 21.87
CA PRO A 120 28.72 -9.30 21.16
C PRO A 120 27.37 -8.61 21.02
N GLN A 121 27.04 -7.66 21.91
CA GLN A 121 25.89 -6.78 21.80
C GLN A 121 26.03 -5.83 20.60
N ARG A 122 27.21 -5.26 20.36
CA ARG A 122 27.51 -4.41 19.21
C ARG A 122 27.46 -5.20 17.91
N ALA A 123 28.12 -6.36 17.84
CA ALA A 123 28.09 -7.24 16.67
C ALA A 123 26.65 -7.67 16.29
N LYS A 124 25.82 -8.00 17.28
CA LYS A 124 24.40 -8.34 17.06
C LYS A 124 23.58 -7.14 16.55
N LEU A 125 23.88 -5.93 17.01
CA LEU A 125 23.22 -4.71 16.53
C LEU A 125 23.64 -4.38 15.09
N GLU A 126 24.93 -4.49 14.76
CA GLU A 126 25.41 -4.26 13.39
C GLU A 126 24.81 -5.29 12.41
N ALA A 127 24.74 -6.57 12.77
CA ALA A 127 24.05 -7.58 11.96
C ALA A 127 22.56 -7.25 11.72
N GLN A 128 21.88 -6.60 12.68
CA GLN A 128 20.51 -6.09 12.49
C GLN A 128 20.44 -4.85 11.58
N VAL A 129 21.40 -3.92 11.69
CA VAL A 129 21.55 -2.78 10.76
C VAL A 129 21.70 -3.29 9.33
N GLU A 130 22.61 -4.23 9.09
CA GLU A 130 22.91 -4.78 7.77
C GLU A 130 21.72 -5.58 7.20
N THR A 131 21.03 -6.36 8.03
CA THR A 131 19.80 -7.08 7.62
C THR A 131 18.68 -6.11 7.23
N ASN A 132 18.50 -5.03 8.00
CA ASN A 132 17.52 -3.98 7.70
C ASN A 132 17.92 -3.18 6.44
N TYR A 133 19.21 -2.98 6.19
CA TYR A 133 19.73 -2.32 4.99
C TYR A 133 19.46 -3.13 3.73
N VAL A 134 19.80 -4.43 3.73
CA VAL A 134 19.55 -5.34 2.61
C VAL A 134 18.06 -5.47 2.32
N SER A 135 17.23 -5.67 3.35
CA SER A 135 15.78 -5.80 3.17
C SER A 135 15.11 -4.51 2.66
N THR A 136 15.53 -3.34 3.14
CA THR A 136 15.07 -2.03 2.62
C THR A 136 15.47 -1.85 1.16
N CYS A 137 16.74 -2.08 0.81
CA CYS A 137 17.21 -1.96 -0.57
C CYS A 137 16.52 -2.97 -1.50
N ALA A 138 16.26 -4.20 -1.04
CA ALA A 138 15.53 -5.22 -1.80
C ALA A 138 14.04 -4.89 -1.98
N HIS A 139 13.40 -4.23 -1.01
CA HIS A 139 12.02 -3.76 -1.15
C HIS A 139 11.93 -2.60 -2.15
N LEU A 140 12.79 -1.58 -2.01
CA LEU A 140 12.82 -0.43 -2.92
C LEU A 140 13.21 -0.85 -4.35
N CYS A 141 14.17 -1.77 -4.50
CA CYS A 141 14.52 -2.35 -5.80
C CYS A 141 13.33 -3.01 -6.52
N LYS A 142 12.42 -3.69 -5.80
CA LYS A 142 11.21 -4.25 -6.41
C LYS A 142 10.27 -3.17 -6.96
N ILE A 143 10.17 -2.02 -6.28
CA ILE A 143 9.39 -0.87 -6.73
C ILE A 143 10.04 -0.23 -7.95
N GLU A 144 11.37 -0.07 -7.96
CA GLU A 144 12.13 0.40 -9.13
C GLU A 144 11.91 -0.48 -10.37
N VAL A 145 11.91 -1.81 -10.22
CA VAL A 145 11.66 -2.76 -11.32
C VAL A 145 10.29 -2.55 -11.98
N LEU A 146 9.25 -2.23 -11.19
CA LEU A 146 7.91 -1.98 -11.72
C LEU A 146 7.89 -0.65 -12.49
N GLY A 147 8.27 0.46 -11.84
CA GLY A 147 8.27 1.78 -12.48
C GLY A 147 9.23 1.90 -13.68
N PHE A 148 10.33 1.14 -13.71
CA PHE A 148 11.23 1.09 -14.86
C PHE A 148 10.56 0.45 -16.09
N ARG A 149 9.75 -0.61 -15.90
CA ARG A 149 8.98 -1.26 -16.98
C ARG A 149 7.88 -0.35 -17.55
N GLU A 150 7.37 0.56 -16.73
CA GLU A 150 6.37 1.57 -17.09
C GLU A 150 7.00 2.87 -17.62
N GLY A 151 8.33 2.96 -17.67
CA GLY A 151 9.06 4.13 -18.16
C GLY A 151 9.19 5.30 -17.17
N HIS A 152 8.70 5.16 -15.94
CA HIS A 152 8.76 6.21 -14.91
C HIS A 152 10.19 6.52 -14.41
N TYR A 153 11.14 5.59 -14.57
CA TYR A 153 12.52 5.76 -14.09
C TYR A 153 13.55 5.39 -15.17
N SER A 154 14.55 6.25 -15.37
CA SER A 154 15.69 5.99 -16.28
C SER A 154 16.82 5.17 -15.62
N LYS A 155 16.89 5.15 -14.28
CA LYS A 155 17.95 4.49 -13.50
C LYS A 155 17.34 3.83 -12.25
N MET A 156 17.99 2.78 -11.77
CA MET A 156 17.52 1.95 -10.63
C MET A 156 18.58 1.95 -9.51
N PRO A 157 18.73 3.08 -8.77
CA PRO A 157 19.78 3.23 -7.76
C PRO A 157 19.72 2.19 -6.63
N TYR A 158 18.56 1.82 -6.10
CA TYR A 158 18.47 0.83 -5.01
C TYR A 158 18.80 -0.59 -5.47
N CYS A 159 18.40 -0.99 -6.69
CA CYS A 159 18.87 -2.25 -7.27
C CYS A 159 20.38 -2.28 -7.53
N ALA A 160 20.98 -1.15 -7.95
CA ALA A 160 22.43 -1.04 -8.12
C ALA A 160 23.18 -1.09 -6.78
N LEU A 161 22.63 -0.44 -5.75
CA LEU A 161 23.14 -0.43 -4.38
C LEU A 161 23.12 -1.84 -3.76
N LEU A 162 21.99 -2.54 -3.89
CA LEU A 162 21.82 -3.92 -3.44
C LEU A 162 22.85 -4.88 -4.07
N LYS A 163 23.05 -4.78 -5.40
CA LYS A 163 24.03 -5.60 -6.12
C LYS A 163 25.47 -5.34 -5.66
N ARG A 164 25.82 -4.07 -5.39
CA ARG A 164 27.14 -3.70 -4.84
C ARG A 164 27.33 -4.28 -3.42
N TYR A 165 26.31 -4.17 -2.58
CA TYR A 165 26.36 -4.69 -1.21
C TYR A 165 26.53 -6.22 -1.18
N MET A 166 25.82 -6.94 -2.04
CA MET A 166 25.95 -8.40 -2.20
C MET A 166 27.32 -8.83 -2.77
N ALA A 167 28.07 -7.94 -3.42
CA ALA A 167 29.39 -8.23 -3.99
C ALA A 167 30.57 -7.91 -3.04
N VAL A 168 30.29 -7.35 -1.86
CA VAL A 168 31.25 -7.04 -0.79
C VAL A 168 31.05 -7.99 0.42
N GLY A 169 30.01 -8.83 0.38
CA GLY A 169 29.49 -9.61 1.51
C GLY A 169 30.13 -10.96 1.71
#